data_AF-A0A7R9PCM0-F1
#
_entry.id   AF-A0A7R9PCM0-F1
#
_cell.length_a   1.000
_cell.length_b   1.000
_cell.length_c   1.000
_cell.angle_alpha   90.00
_cell.angle_beta   90.00
_cell.angle_gamma   90.00
#
_symmetry.space_group_name_H-M   'P 1'
#
loop_
_entity.id
_entity.type
_entity.pdbx_description
1 polymer ?
#
loop_
_entity_poly.entity_id
_entity_poly.type
_entity_poly.pdbx_seq_one_letter_code
_entity_poly.pdbx_strand_id
1 'polypeptide(L)'
;IWNHLVQITKDGNKTVIITTHYIEEARQAHTIGLMRSGRLLAEESPQRLLTIYSCQSLEEVFLKLSRKQGNSNTNIPELNFSNNISLASLNWARKGDPVYVTEESGVVGLNFHQSKEVLIQDNANGVGRYEMNGKAHGIGESTMDCDDCGSFADCCNLTTPGKMKALLQKNFLRMWRNVGVMLFIFALPVMQVILFCLAIGRDPSGLHLGIVNHELNSTTQDCPVMGNCSFHLLSCQYLQYLKNSTIIKDYYDTTENALDAVRSGNAWGVLYFTENFTDALVARMGLGQYADEETLDQSEIRVWLDMSNQQIGLMLNRDIQFSYRDFAQNLLESCEYNPKLADIPIQVACHFKDL
;
A
#
# COMPACT_ATOMS: atom_id res chain seq x y z
N ILE A 1 7.41 28.43 -2.74
CA ILE A 1 6.41 28.73 -1.68
C ILE A 1 6.92 29.77 -0.67
N TRP A 2 8.08 29.58 -0.05
CA TRP A 2 8.66 30.54 0.93
C TRP A 2 8.78 31.97 0.41
N ASN A 3 9.32 32.18 -0.79
CA ASN A 3 9.42 33.52 -1.40
C ASN A 3 8.05 34.22 -1.53
N HIS A 4 6.99 33.46 -1.79
CA HIS A 4 5.63 33.99 -1.90
C HIS A 4 5.08 34.38 -0.51
N LEU A 5 5.33 33.56 0.52
CA LEU A 5 4.94 33.88 1.91
C LEU A 5 5.69 35.10 2.45
N VAL A 6 6.97 35.24 2.10
CA VAL A 6 7.74 36.45 2.42
C VAL A 6 7.18 37.67 1.65
N GLN A 7 6.83 37.51 0.38
CA GLN A 7 6.28 38.62 -0.42
C GLN A 7 4.95 39.15 0.12
N ILE A 8 4.03 38.28 0.54
CA ILE A 8 2.73 38.73 1.10
C ILE A 8 2.84 39.33 2.50
N THR A 9 3.94 39.08 3.22
CA THR A 9 4.19 39.63 4.56
C THR A 9 4.97 40.95 4.52
N LYS A 10 5.61 41.28 3.40
CA LYS A 10 6.37 42.55 3.21
C LYS A 10 5.50 43.79 3.34
N ASP A 11 4.26 43.74 2.87
CA ASP A 11 3.35 44.89 2.89
C ASP A 11 2.71 45.13 4.26
N GLY A 12 3.01 44.30 5.28
CA GLY A 12 2.53 44.45 6.66
C GLY A 12 1.04 44.16 6.89
N ASN A 13 0.24 44.00 5.84
CA ASN A 13 -1.20 43.80 5.92
C ASN A 13 -1.63 42.35 6.27
N LYS A 14 -0.68 41.41 6.33
CA LYS A 14 -0.95 39.99 6.58
C LYS A 14 0.13 39.39 7.48
N THR A 15 -0.30 38.80 8.59
CA THR A 15 0.57 38.01 9.49
C THR A 15 0.40 36.53 9.16
N VAL A 16 1.50 35.82 8.95
CA VAL A 16 1.52 34.38 8.63
C VAL A 16 2.20 33.62 9.76
N ILE A 17 1.51 32.65 10.34
CA ILE A 17 2.03 31.74 11.35
C ILE A 17 2.17 30.36 10.71
N ILE A 18 3.35 29.75 10.83
CA ILE A 18 3.66 28.45 10.22
C ILE A 18 4.24 27.55 11.30
N THR A 19 3.77 26.31 11.35
CA THR A 19 4.37 25.23 12.14
C THR A 19 5.14 24.30 11.21
N THR A 20 6.44 24.14 11.41
CA THR A 20 7.27 23.16 10.69
C THR A 20 8.01 22.29 11.69
N HIS A 21 8.28 21.05 11.30
CA HIS A 21 9.14 20.14 12.06
C HIS A 21 10.61 20.24 11.63
N TYR A 22 10.88 20.89 10.49
CA TYR A 22 12.23 21.08 9.98
C TYR A 22 12.81 22.39 10.53
N ILE A 23 13.63 22.29 11.57
CA ILE A 23 14.09 23.44 12.36
C ILE A 23 14.83 24.47 11.50
N GLU A 24 15.60 24.03 10.52
CA GLU A 24 16.38 24.92 9.65
C GLU A 24 15.52 25.72 8.64
N GLU A 25 14.30 25.28 8.32
CA GLU A 25 13.35 26.08 7.51
C GLU A 25 12.93 27.36 8.22
N ALA A 26 12.85 27.31 9.56
CA ALA A 26 12.46 28.46 10.38
C ALA A 26 13.49 29.60 10.34
N ARG A 27 14.70 29.37 9.84
CA ARG A 27 15.75 30.38 9.69
C ARG A 27 15.35 31.55 8.77
N GLN A 28 14.41 31.32 7.84
CA GLN A 28 13.90 32.35 6.92
C GLN A 28 12.77 33.20 7.51
N ALA A 29 12.30 32.90 8.72
CA ALA A 29 11.23 33.64 9.39
C ALA A 29 11.75 34.88 10.13
N HIS A 30 10.87 35.88 10.30
CA HIS A 30 11.16 37.08 11.08
C HIS A 30 11.32 36.77 12.58
N THR A 31 10.45 35.89 13.10
CA THR A 31 10.44 35.44 14.50
C THR A 31 10.18 33.94 14.52
N ILE A 32 10.91 33.21 15.37
CA ILE A 32 10.72 31.77 15.58
C ILE A 32 10.31 31.51 17.03
N GLY A 33 9.34 30.62 17.20
CA GLY A 33 8.94 30.09 18.51
C GLY A 33 9.32 28.62 18.61
N LEU A 34 10.21 28.28 19.54
CA LEU A 34 10.60 26.89 19.81
C LEU A 34 9.74 26.35 20.95
N MET A 35 9.00 25.25 20.73
CA MET A 35 8.07 24.70 21.73
C MET A 35 8.40 23.24 22.07
N ARG A 36 8.29 22.87 23.36
CA ARG A 36 8.38 21.48 23.83
C ARG A 36 7.48 21.24 25.04
N SER A 37 6.76 20.11 25.03
CA SER A 37 5.84 19.71 26.11
C SER A 37 4.79 20.78 26.46
N GLY A 38 4.26 21.48 25.43
CA GLY A 38 3.26 22.54 25.61
C GLY A 38 3.80 23.86 26.15
N ARG A 39 5.12 24.02 26.29
CA ARG A 39 5.76 25.27 26.76
C ARG A 39 6.69 25.85 25.70
N LEU A 40 6.61 27.17 25.52
CA LEU A 40 7.53 27.93 24.66
C LEU A 40 8.90 28.02 25.36
N LEU A 41 9.93 27.55 24.68
CA LEU A 41 11.32 27.53 25.14
C LEU A 41 12.04 28.85 24.85
N ALA A 42 11.75 29.42 23.69
CA ALA A 42 12.30 30.69 23.23
C ALA A 42 11.40 31.28 22.13
N GLU A 43 11.36 32.60 22.06
CA GLU A 43 10.69 33.38 21.02
C GLU A 43 11.60 34.56 20.64
N GLU A 44 12.22 34.48 19.46
CA GLU A 44 13.06 35.56 18.92
C GLU A 44 13.32 35.30 17.42
N SER A 45 13.88 36.27 16.72
CA SER A 45 14.53 36.11 15.44
C SER A 45 15.63 35.02 15.46
N PRO A 46 15.79 34.26 14.36
CA PRO A 46 16.80 33.21 14.23
C PRO A 46 18.24 33.70 14.52
N GLN A 47 18.59 34.88 14.02
CA GLN A 47 19.95 35.44 14.12
C GLN A 47 20.33 35.76 15.56
N ARG A 48 19.39 36.30 16.33
CA ARG A 48 19.62 36.60 17.74
C ARG A 48 19.77 35.34 18.57
N LEU A 49 18.97 34.31 18.31
CA LEU A 49 19.08 33.04 19.03
C LEU A 49 20.43 32.36 18.78
N LEU A 50 20.91 32.36 17.55
CA LEU A 50 22.24 31.84 17.23
C LEU A 50 23.35 32.62 17.96
N THR A 51 23.20 33.95 18.06
CA THR A 51 24.15 34.84 18.76
C THR A 51 24.14 34.63 20.27
N ILE A 52 22.96 34.53 20.89
CA ILE A 52 22.80 34.35 22.35
C ILE A 52 23.37 33.00 22.80
N TYR A 53 23.16 31.95 22.02
CA TYR A 53 23.54 30.59 22.40
C TYR A 53 24.88 30.15 21.79
N SER A 54 25.56 31.03 21.02
CA SER A 54 26.83 30.77 20.33
C SER A 54 26.82 29.43 19.59
N CYS A 55 25.88 29.27 18.66
CA CYS A 55 25.65 28.05 17.89
C CYS A 55 25.71 28.34 16.38
N GLN A 56 26.02 27.31 15.60
CA GLN A 56 26.08 27.42 14.14
C GLN A 56 24.76 27.04 13.46
N SER A 57 23.92 26.25 14.14
CA SER A 57 22.59 25.82 13.66
C SER A 57 21.50 26.05 14.71
N LEU A 58 20.24 26.16 14.26
CA LEU A 58 19.09 26.30 15.16
C LEU A 58 18.80 24.99 15.90
N GLU A 59 19.19 23.85 15.33
CA GLU A 59 19.10 22.54 15.96
C GLU A 59 19.92 22.47 17.26
N GLU A 60 21.16 22.98 17.25
CA GLU A 60 21.99 23.06 18.44
C GLU A 60 21.38 23.96 19.53
N VAL A 61 20.78 25.09 19.11
CA VAL A 61 20.07 26.00 20.02
C VAL A 61 18.89 25.27 20.68
N PHE A 62 18.10 24.54 19.89
CA PHE A 62 16.98 23.76 20.40
C PHE A 62 17.43 22.66 21.37
N LEU A 63 18.55 21.99 21.09
CA LEU A 63 19.15 20.98 21.98
C LEU A 63 19.61 21.60 23.32
N LYS A 64 20.29 22.75 23.27
CA LYS A 64 20.72 23.48 24.49
C LYS A 64 19.51 23.90 25.34
N LEU A 65 18.48 24.47 24.71
CA LEU A 65 17.24 24.87 25.37
C LEU A 65 16.51 23.67 26.00
N SER A 66 16.44 22.57 25.26
CA SER A 66 15.85 21.31 25.70
C SER A 66 16.54 20.72 26.93
N ARG A 67 17.88 20.70 26.95
CA ARG A 67 18.67 20.24 28.11
C ARG A 67 18.51 21.17 29.31
N LYS A 68 18.49 22.49 29.06
CA LYS A 68 18.23 23.47 30.11
C LYS A 68 16.86 23.27 30.74
N GLN A 69 15.81 23.03 29.94
CA GLN A 69 14.48 22.72 30.46
C GLN A 69 14.47 21.40 31.24
N GLY A 70 15.15 20.35 30.75
CA GLY A 70 15.29 19.06 31.44
C GLY A 70 15.98 19.18 32.81
N ASN A 71 17.00 20.04 32.91
CA ASN A 71 17.73 20.29 34.16
C ASN A 71 17.03 21.30 35.09
N SER A 72 16.15 22.16 34.57
CA SER A 72 15.41 23.15 35.37
C SER A 72 14.22 22.56 36.14
N ASN A 73 13.92 21.27 35.92
CA ASN A 73 12.84 20.56 36.61
C ASN A 73 13.20 20.07 38.03
N THR A 74 14.32 20.49 38.61
CA THR A 74 14.64 20.12 40.01
C THR A 74 14.28 21.16 41.06
N ASN A 75 13.98 22.43 40.80
CA ASN A 75 13.51 23.35 41.86
C ASN A 75 12.84 24.63 41.32
N ILE A 76 11.50 24.66 41.15
CA ILE A 76 10.64 25.83 41.43
C ILE A 76 9.22 25.31 41.80
N PRO A 77 8.57 25.80 42.89
CA PRO A 77 7.24 25.37 43.30
C PRO A 77 6.17 25.78 42.27
N GLU A 78 5.18 24.93 42.07
CA GLU A 78 3.94 25.25 41.34
C GLU A 78 3.29 26.51 41.95
N LEU A 79 3.35 27.63 41.23
CA LEU A 79 2.40 28.73 41.41
C LEU A 79 1.10 28.30 40.74
N ASN A 80 0.17 27.80 41.57
CA ASN A 80 -1.23 27.57 41.22
C ASN A 80 -1.85 28.84 40.66
N PHE A 81 -2.05 28.90 39.34
CA PHE A 81 -3.03 29.81 38.75
C PHE A 81 -4.35 29.06 38.64
N SER A 82 -5.11 29.09 39.73
CA SER A 82 -6.51 28.67 39.78
C SER A 82 -7.36 29.49 38.83
N ASN A 83 -8.06 28.78 37.93
CA ASN A 83 -9.25 29.14 37.15
C ASN A 83 -9.86 30.53 37.40
N ASN A 84 -9.86 31.38 36.37
CA ASN A 84 -10.86 32.42 36.14
C ASN A 84 -10.91 32.86 34.66
N ILE A 85 -11.27 31.97 33.74
CA ILE A 85 -11.87 32.41 32.48
C ILE A 85 -13.36 32.12 32.55
N SER A 86 -14.09 33.18 32.87
CA SER A 86 -15.54 33.25 32.96
C SER A 86 -16.16 32.94 31.60
N LEU A 87 -16.76 31.75 31.48
CA LEU A 87 -17.66 31.38 30.40
C LEU A 87 -19.01 32.07 30.62
N ALA A 88 -19.06 33.38 30.36
CA ALA A 88 -20.29 34.18 30.49
C ALA A 88 -20.42 35.16 29.32
N SER A 89 -20.81 34.63 28.16
CA SER A 89 -21.58 35.36 27.16
C SER A 89 -22.43 34.37 26.34
N LEU A 90 -23.23 33.57 27.04
CA LEU A 90 -24.41 32.90 26.50
C LEU A 90 -25.60 33.82 26.81
N ASN A 91 -26.03 34.63 25.85
CA ASN A 91 -27.32 35.31 25.91
C ASN A 91 -28.25 34.73 24.85
N TRP A 92 -29.35 34.18 25.36
CA TRP A 92 -30.43 33.52 24.64
C TRP A 92 -31.24 34.48 23.77
N ALA A 93 -31.54 34.06 22.54
CA ALA A 93 -32.72 34.49 21.80
C ALA A 93 -33.57 33.26 21.42
N ARG A 94 -34.89 33.47 21.45
CA ARG A 94 -35.97 32.48 21.58
C ARG A 94 -36.27 31.67 20.31
N LYS A 95 -36.59 30.39 20.55
CA LYS A 95 -37.66 29.52 20.01
C LYS A 95 -38.16 29.74 18.56
N GLY A 96 -37.79 28.77 17.71
CA GLY A 96 -38.59 28.28 16.58
C GLY A 96 -38.27 28.90 15.23
N ASP A 97 -37.34 28.28 14.48
CA ASP A 97 -37.30 28.11 13.02
C ASP A 97 -35.97 27.43 12.63
N PRO A 98 -35.91 26.54 11.63
CA PRO A 98 -34.63 25.99 11.15
C PRO A 98 -33.92 27.00 10.26
N VAL A 99 -32.79 27.55 10.73
CA VAL A 99 -31.92 28.42 9.93
C VAL A 99 -30.88 27.59 9.20
N TYR A 100 -30.94 27.65 7.87
CA TYR A 100 -30.00 27.09 6.91
C TYR A 100 -28.67 27.83 7.00
N VAL A 101 -27.55 27.11 7.11
CA VAL A 101 -26.20 27.70 7.02
C VAL A 101 -25.78 27.70 5.55
N THR A 102 -25.77 28.88 4.94
CA THR A 102 -25.08 29.15 3.67
C THR A 102 -23.58 29.12 3.89
N GLU A 103 -22.85 28.44 3.00
CA GLU A 103 -21.41 28.51 2.88
C GLU A 103 -20.97 29.94 2.57
N GLU A 104 -20.24 30.55 3.51
CA GLU A 104 -19.08 31.41 3.26
C GLU A 104 -18.69 32.09 4.58
N SER A 105 -17.68 31.55 5.25
CA SER A 105 -16.68 32.27 6.06
C SER A 105 -15.83 31.25 6.82
N GLY A 106 -14.52 31.34 6.62
CA GLY A 106 -13.55 30.32 6.98
C GLY A 106 -13.37 30.05 8.48
N VAL A 107 -13.03 28.81 8.79
CA VAL A 107 -11.74 28.37 9.34
C VAL A 107 -11.59 26.92 8.90
N VAL A 108 -10.68 26.61 7.97
CA VAL A 108 -10.37 25.21 7.65
C VAL A 108 -9.65 24.63 8.87
N GLY A 109 -10.30 23.66 9.52
CA GLY A 109 -9.80 22.98 10.69
C GLY A 109 -8.47 22.28 10.43
N LEU A 110 -7.48 22.59 11.25
CA LEU A 110 -6.29 21.74 11.41
C LEU A 110 -6.67 20.62 12.38
N ASN A 111 -7.08 19.47 11.84
CA ASN A 111 -7.16 18.23 12.62
C ASN A 111 -5.72 17.72 12.84
N PHE A 112 -5.15 17.98 14.01
CA PHE A 112 -3.87 17.41 14.43
C PHE A 112 -4.11 16.06 15.10
N HIS A 113 -3.85 14.97 14.37
CA HIS A 113 -3.63 13.67 14.98
C HIS A 113 -2.14 13.57 15.35
N GLN A 114 -1.81 13.78 16.63
CA GLN A 114 -0.44 13.66 17.12
C GLN A 114 -0.08 12.19 17.29
N SER A 115 0.41 11.56 16.23
CA SER A 115 1.08 10.26 16.31
C SER A 115 2.42 10.43 17.03
N LYS A 116 2.51 9.89 18.24
CA LYS A 116 3.72 9.89 19.05
C LYS A 116 4.52 8.64 18.70
N GLU A 117 5.45 8.74 17.76
CA GLU A 117 6.46 7.70 17.48
C GLU A 117 7.82 8.42 17.40
N VAL A 118 8.64 8.25 18.44
CA VAL A 118 10.06 8.65 18.44
C VAL A 118 10.86 7.35 18.35
N LEU A 119 11.32 7.02 17.14
CA LEU A 119 12.33 6.00 16.92
C LEU A 119 13.68 6.73 16.86
N ILE A 120 14.49 6.58 17.90
CA ILE A 120 15.92 6.90 17.85
C ILE A 120 16.61 5.64 17.36
N GLN A 121 17.21 5.73 16.18
CA GLN A 121 18.03 4.70 15.57
C GLN A 121 19.50 5.11 15.76
N ASP A 122 20.16 4.52 16.74
CA ASP A 122 21.61 4.68 16.91
C ASP A 122 22.33 3.79 15.90
N ASN A 123 22.95 4.42 14.90
CA ASN A 123 23.85 3.76 13.96
C ASN A 123 25.22 4.44 14.06
N ALA A 124 26.11 3.88 14.90
CA ALA A 124 27.50 4.30 15.00
C ALA A 124 28.40 3.15 14.55
N ASN A 125 28.90 3.24 13.31
CA ASN A 125 30.12 2.60 12.85
C ASN A 125 30.77 3.53 11.83
N GLY A 126 31.91 4.12 12.19
CA GLY A 126 32.61 5.07 11.34
C GLY A 126 33.93 5.53 11.96
N VAL A 127 34.99 4.86 11.57
CA VAL A 127 36.41 5.12 11.88
C VAL A 127 36.82 6.55 11.49
N GLY A 128 37.51 7.26 12.37
CA GLY A 128 38.08 8.59 12.10
C GLY A 128 39.09 9.00 13.16
N ARG A 129 40.37 8.78 12.85
CA ARG A 129 41.55 8.92 13.71
C ARG A 129 42.13 10.33 13.56
N TYR A 130 42.16 11.16 14.60
CA TYR A 130 43.08 12.31 14.73
C TYR A 130 43.43 12.56 16.21
N GLU A 131 44.67 12.24 16.58
CA GLU A 131 45.35 12.72 17.79
C GLU A 131 45.80 14.18 17.59
N MET A 132 45.73 15.00 18.63
CA MET A 132 46.81 15.94 19.02
C MET A 132 46.68 16.39 20.49
N ASN A 133 47.54 15.77 21.30
CA ASN A 133 48.40 16.29 22.38
C ASN A 133 48.23 17.72 22.95
N GLY A 134 48.20 17.85 24.29
CA GLY A 134 48.44 19.11 25.02
C GLY A 134 48.22 19.02 26.54
N LYS A 135 49.30 19.11 27.33
CA LYS A 135 49.41 18.86 28.79
C LYS A 135 48.98 20.02 29.72
N ALA A 136 48.31 19.65 30.82
CA ALA A 136 48.49 19.92 32.27
C ALA A 136 48.78 21.34 32.86
N HIS A 137 47.87 21.80 33.74
CA HIS A 137 48.06 22.38 35.12
C HIS A 137 46.72 23.04 35.57
N GLY A 138 46.19 23.01 36.80
CA GLY A 138 46.51 22.40 38.08
C GLY A 138 45.58 22.97 39.19
N ILE A 139 45.13 22.10 40.12
CA ILE A 139 44.79 22.31 41.55
C ILE A 139 43.48 23.07 41.93
N GLY A 140 42.61 22.42 42.73
CA GLY A 140 41.62 23.12 43.58
C GLY A 140 40.27 22.43 43.90
N GLU A 141 40.31 21.17 44.33
CA GLU A 141 39.32 20.35 45.07
C GLU A 141 38.00 20.98 45.64
N SER A 142 36.85 20.44 45.21
CA SER A 142 35.74 20.05 46.11
C SER A 142 34.93 18.92 45.47
N THR A 143 35.08 17.74 46.04
CA THR A 143 34.42 16.48 45.70
C THR A 143 32.90 16.57 45.90
N MET A 144 32.15 16.03 44.93
CA MET A 144 30.82 15.50 45.16
C MET A 144 30.76 14.20 44.37
N ASP A 145 30.85 13.10 45.12
CA ASP A 145 30.96 11.74 44.63
C ASP A 145 29.82 11.39 43.68
N CYS A 146 30.20 10.92 42.49
CA CYS A 146 29.35 10.08 41.69
C CYS A 146 29.43 8.69 42.31
N ASP A 147 28.44 8.31 43.11
CA ASP A 147 28.27 6.92 43.51
C ASP A 147 28.04 6.06 42.25
N ASP A 148 29.15 5.45 41.85
CA ASP A 148 29.30 4.07 41.41
C ASP A 148 28.44 3.57 40.24
N CYS A 149 29.09 3.44 39.09
CA CYS A 149 28.87 2.32 38.17
C CYS A 149 30.21 1.95 37.53
N GLY A 150 31.12 1.42 38.36
CA GLY A 150 32.38 0.83 37.93
C GLY A 150 32.24 -0.62 37.47
N SER A 151 31.31 -0.97 36.57
CA SER A 151 31.35 -2.24 35.81
C SER A 151 30.25 -2.31 34.74
N PHE A 152 30.60 -2.77 33.54
CA PHE A 152 29.68 -3.07 32.43
C PHE A 152 28.65 -4.19 32.77
N ALA A 153 28.77 -4.83 33.93
CA ALA A 153 27.85 -5.88 34.39
C ALA A 153 26.52 -5.35 34.98
N ASP A 154 26.46 -4.11 35.48
CA ASP A 154 25.26 -3.60 36.17
C ASP A 154 24.25 -2.88 35.27
N CYS A 155 24.62 -2.51 34.04
CA CYS A 155 23.65 -2.06 33.02
C CYS A 155 22.79 -3.22 32.47
N CYS A 156 23.16 -4.47 32.76
CA CYS A 156 22.49 -5.68 32.29
C CYS A 156 21.53 -6.30 33.33
N ASN A 157 21.19 -5.58 34.40
CA ASN A 157 20.01 -5.92 35.21
C ASN A 157 18.73 -5.53 34.45
N LEU A 158 18.54 -6.19 33.29
CA LEU A 158 17.27 -6.26 32.57
C LEU A 158 16.21 -6.60 33.62
N THR A 159 15.35 -5.61 33.89
CA THR A 159 14.21 -5.63 34.82
C THR A 159 13.99 -6.94 35.59
N THR A 160 14.24 -6.93 36.90
CA THR A 160 14.03 -8.10 37.78
C THR A 160 12.72 -8.81 37.44
N PRO A 161 12.67 -10.15 37.29
CA PRO A 161 11.48 -10.87 36.78
C PRO A 161 10.21 -10.59 37.59
N GLY A 162 10.35 -10.28 38.89
CA GLY A 162 9.23 -9.83 39.72
C GLY A 162 8.64 -8.47 39.30
N LYS A 163 9.49 -7.50 38.89
CA LYS A 163 9.05 -6.19 38.38
C LYS A 163 8.38 -6.35 37.01
N MET A 164 8.95 -7.17 36.12
CA MET A 164 8.34 -7.47 34.81
C MET A 164 6.96 -8.12 34.98
N LYS A 165 6.85 -9.13 35.86
CA LYS A 165 5.58 -9.81 36.15
C LYS A 165 4.54 -8.87 36.77
N ALA A 166 4.96 -8.00 37.69
CA ALA A 166 4.07 -6.99 38.28
C ALA A 166 3.56 -5.97 37.24
N LEU A 167 4.43 -5.52 36.34
CA LEU A 167 4.07 -4.60 35.25
C LEU A 167 3.14 -5.27 34.22
N LEU A 168 3.40 -6.52 33.86
CA LEU A 168 2.53 -7.31 32.98
C LEU A 168 1.17 -7.57 33.63
N GLN A 169 1.13 -7.95 34.91
CA GLN A 169 -0.12 -8.17 35.62
C GLN A 169 -0.92 -6.86 35.75
N LYS A 170 -0.26 -5.73 36.00
CA LYS A 170 -0.89 -4.41 36.03
C LYS A 170 -1.44 -4.00 34.66
N ASN A 171 -0.67 -4.20 33.59
CA ASN A 171 -1.13 -3.92 32.22
C ASN A 171 -2.26 -4.86 31.80
N PHE A 172 -2.20 -6.14 32.16
CA PHE A 172 -3.24 -7.12 31.88
C PHE A 172 -4.54 -6.79 32.63
N LEU A 173 -4.49 -6.45 33.92
CA LEU A 173 -5.66 -6.02 34.69
C LEU A 173 -6.25 -4.70 34.15
N ARG A 174 -5.41 -3.77 33.72
CA ARG A 174 -5.86 -2.52 33.07
C ARG A 174 -6.52 -2.79 31.73
N MET A 175 -6.00 -3.75 30.95
CA MET A 175 -6.55 -4.16 29.67
C MET A 175 -7.86 -4.95 29.84
N TRP A 176 -7.96 -5.81 30.85
CA TRP A 176 -9.17 -6.59 31.18
C TRP A 176 -10.33 -5.71 31.63
N ARG A 177 -10.05 -4.64 32.38
CA ARG A 177 -11.06 -3.64 32.76
C ARG A 177 -11.60 -2.84 31.56
N ASN A 178 -10.84 -2.76 30.47
CA ASN A 178 -11.23 -2.11 29.22
C ASN A 178 -11.46 -3.15 28.10
N VAL A 179 -12.28 -4.18 28.39
CA VAL A 179 -12.51 -5.33 27.50
C VAL A 179 -12.99 -4.93 26.09
N GLY A 180 -13.75 -3.84 25.97
CA GLY A 180 -14.27 -3.36 24.68
C GLY A 180 -13.18 -2.90 23.72
N VAL A 181 -12.14 -2.21 24.22
CA VAL A 181 -11.01 -1.76 23.40
C VAL A 181 -10.16 -2.95 22.95
N MET A 182 -9.98 -3.94 23.83
CA MET A 182 -9.23 -5.16 23.52
C MET A 182 -9.95 -5.99 22.45
N LEU A 183 -11.28 -6.18 22.58
CA LEU A 183 -12.09 -6.85 21.57
C LEU A 183 -11.98 -6.14 20.21
N PHE A 184 -12.03 -4.80 20.18
CA PHE A 184 -11.90 -4.04 18.93
C PHE A 184 -10.53 -4.24 18.26
N ILE A 185 -9.43 -4.20 19.03
CA ILE A 185 -8.07 -4.39 18.52
C ILE A 185 -7.87 -5.77 17.88
N PHE A 186 -8.50 -6.83 18.42
CA PHE A 186 -8.38 -8.18 17.86
C PHE A 186 -9.45 -8.50 16.81
N ALA A 187 -10.67 -8.02 16.99
CA ALA A 187 -11.77 -8.29 16.06
C ALA A 187 -11.60 -7.57 14.73
N LEU A 188 -11.06 -6.34 14.73
CA LEU A 188 -10.91 -5.55 13.51
C LEU A 188 -9.93 -6.21 12.51
N PRO A 189 -8.72 -6.66 12.90
CA PRO A 189 -7.82 -7.40 12.01
C PRO A 189 -8.41 -8.73 11.54
N VAL A 190 -9.08 -9.48 12.42
CA VAL A 190 -9.70 -10.76 12.05
C VAL A 190 -10.82 -10.54 11.03
N MET A 191 -11.67 -9.54 11.26
CA MET A 191 -12.72 -9.15 10.32
C MET A 191 -12.12 -8.68 8.99
N GLN A 192 -11.05 -7.88 9.01
CA GLN A 192 -10.35 -7.45 7.80
C GLN A 192 -9.79 -8.63 7.00
N VAL A 193 -9.16 -9.61 7.66
CA VAL A 193 -8.64 -10.82 6.99
C VAL A 193 -9.79 -11.64 6.40
N ILE A 194 -10.89 -11.83 7.13
CA ILE A 194 -12.06 -12.54 6.61
C ILE A 194 -12.64 -11.82 5.39
N LEU A 195 -12.82 -10.50 5.46
CA LEU A 195 -13.32 -9.71 4.34
C LEU A 195 -12.37 -9.78 3.14
N PHE A 196 -11.06 -9.73 3.36
CA PHE A 196 -10.07 -9.87 2.30
C PHE A 196 -10.15 -11.25 1.64
N CYS A 197 -10.20 -12.33 2.43
CA CYS A 197 -10.31 -13.70 1.91
C CYS A 197 -11.64 -13.94 1.16
N LEU A 198 -12.74 -13.33 1.61
CA LEU A 198 -14.04 -13.41 0.92
C LEU A 198 -14.08 -12.56 -0.36
N ALA A 199 -13.38 -11.42 -0.38
CA ALA A 199 -13.39 -10.50 -1.51
C ALA A 199 -12.38 -10.87 -2.62
N ILE A 200 -11.20 -11.38 -2.28
CA ILE A 200 -10.05 -11.49 -3.20
C ILE A 200 -9.64 -12.95 -3.48
N GLY A 201 -10.32 -13.95 -2.91
CA GLY A 201 -9.91 -15.36 -3.01
C GLY A 201 -10.73 -16.28 -3.92
N ARG A 202 -11.85 -15.82 -4.50
CA ARG A 202 -12.68 -16.68 -5.37
C ARG A 202 -12.37 -16.45 -6.83
N ASP A 203 -12.30 -17.55 -7.59
CA ASP A 203 -12.28 -17.49 -9.04
C ASP A 203 -13.58 -16.83 -9.55
N PRO A 204 -13.50 -15.83 -10.45
CA PRO A 204 -14.67 -15.22 -11.06
C PRO A 204 -15.46 -16.28 -11.84
N SER A 205 -16.76 -16.38 -11.57
CA SER A 205 -17.69 -17.26 -12.30
C SER A 205 -18.67 -16.43 -13.12
N GLY A 206 -19.18 -17.01 -14.21
CA GLY A 206 -20.16 -16.36 -15.08
C GLY A 206 -19.55 -15.33 -16.03
N LEU A 207 -18.33 -15.57 -16.51
CA LEU A 207 -17.69 -14.72 -17.50
C LEU A 207 -18.27 -15.03 -18.89
N HIS A 208 -19.02 -14.08 -19.45
CA HIS A 208 -19.52 -14.15 -20.82
C HIS A 208 -18.38 -13.98 -21.83
N LEU A 209 -18.27 -14.92 -22.77
CA LEU A 209 -17.24 -14.97 -23.79
C LEU A 209 -17.91 -15.13 -25.15
N GLY A 210 -17.72 -14.14 -26.03
CA GLY A 210 -18.21 -14.16 -27.39
C GLY A 210 -17.44 -15.17 -28.25
N ILE A 211 -18.15 -16.00 -29.00
CA ILE A 211 -17.57 -16.97 -29.92
C ILE A 211 -18.05 -16.64 -31.33
N VAL A 212 -17.10 -16.41 -32.22
CA VAL A 212 -17.33 -16.26 -33.66
C VAL A 212 -16.60 -17.41 -34.35
N ASN A 213 -17.35 -18.37 -34.87
CA ASN A 213 -16.77 -19.54 -35.53
C ASN A 213 -17.19 -19.59 -37.00
N HIS A 214 -16.30 -19.17 -37.89
CA HIS A 214 -16.56 -19.21 -39.33
C HIS A 214 -16.25 -20.58 -39.98
N GLU A 215 -15.72 -21.57 -39.25
CA GLU A 215 -15.66 -22.95 -39.77
C GLU A 215 -17.05 -23.60 -39.85
N LEU A 216 -17.99 -23.12 -39.03
CA LEU A 216 -19.33 -23.68 -38.96
C LEU A 216 -20.22 -23.02 -40.02
N ASN A 217 -20.91 -23.85 -40.79
CA ASN A 217 -21.95 -23.34 -41.66
C ASN A 217 -23.13 -22.88 -40.79
N SER A 218 -23.62 -21.65 -40.99
CA SER A 218 -24.50 -20.87 -40.10
C SER A 218 -25.88 -21.49 -39.74
N THR A 219 -26.12 -22.75 -40.09
CA THR A 219 -27.40 -23.44 -39.88
C THR A 219 -27.43 -24.38 -38.68
N THR A 220 -26.29 -24.68 -38.05
CA THR A 220 -26.25 -25.54 -36.87
C THR A 220 -25.36 -24.92 -35.81
N GLN A 221 -25.98 -24.25 -34.84
CA GLN A 221 -25.34 -23.73 -33.62
C GLN A 221 -24.88 -24.86 -32.66
N ASP A 222 -25.11 -26.11 -33.05
CA ASP A 222 -24.59 -27.30 -32.40
C ASP A 222 -23.19 -27.59 -32.94
N CYS A 223 -22.22 -27.66 -32.03
CA CYS A 223 -20.86 -28.14 -32.30
C CYS A 223 -20.81 -29.66 -32.09
N PRO A 224 -21.02 -30.51 -33.12
CA PRO A 224 -20.90 -31.95 -32.96
C PRO A 224 -19.42 -32.30 -32.76
N VAL A 225 -19.11 -33.03 -31.70
CA VAL A 225 -17.76 -33.53 -31.46
C VAL A 225 -17.69 -35.00 -31.83
N MET A 226 -16.86 -35.28 -32.82
CA MET A 226 -16.53 -36.63 -33.24
C MET A 226 -15.35 -37.14 -32.40
N GLY A 227 -15.47 -38.33 -31.84
CA GLY A 227 -14.48 -38.92 -30.94
C GLY A 227 -13.21 -39.42 -31.63
N ASN A 228 -12.13 -39.44 -30.82
CA ASN A 228 -10.79 -40.02 -30.92
C ASN A 228 -10.06 -40.01 -32.29
N CYS A 229 -9.01 -39.17 -32.37
CA CYS A 229 -8.11 -38.94 -33.50
C CYS A 229 -8.79 -38.56 -34.82
N SER A 230 -9.85 -37.76 -34.74
CA SER A 230 -10.48 -37.16 -35.91
C SER A 230 -10.06 -35.70 -36.02
N PHE A 231 -9.48 -35.31 -37.15
CA PHE A 231 -9.13 -33.92 -37.45
C PHE A 231 -10.29 -33.18 -38.11
N HIS A 232 -11.51 -33.34 -37.59
CA HIS A 232 -12.72 -32.67 -38.09
C HIS A 232 -13.25 -31.69 -37.05
N LEU A 233 -13.48 -30.43 -37.45
CA LEU A 233 -13.99 -29.34 -36.61
C LEU A 233 -13.21 -29.20 -35.29
N LEU A 234 -11.90 -28.97 -35.41
CA LEU A 234 -11.02 -28.81 -34.24
C LEU A 234 -11.40 -27.58 -33.40
N SER A 235 -11.97 -26.54 -34.02
CA SER A 235 -12.57 -25.40 -33.30
C SER A 235 -13.60 -25.84 -32.25
N CYS A 236 -14.59 -26.63 -32.66
CA CYS A 236 -15.63 -27.14 -31.78
C CYS A 236 -15.09 -28.07 -30.69
N GLN A 237 -14.10 -28.90 -31.02
CA GLN A 237 -13.45 -29.76 -30.05
C GLN A 237 -12.71 -28.93 -28.99
N TYR A 238 -11.98 -27.89 -29.39
CA TYR A 238 -11.32 -26.95 -28.48
C TYR A 238 -12.34 -26.24 -27.56
N LEU A 239 -13.47 -25.79 -28.11
CA LEU A 239 -14.52 -25.13 -27.33
C LEU A 239 -15.07 -26.02 -26.21
N GLN A 240 -14.98 -27.36 -26.29
CA GLN A 240 -15.37 -28.24 -25.18
C GLN A 240 -14.42 -28.19 -23.98
N TYR A 241 -13.14 -27.87 -24.20
CA TYR A 241 -12.15 -27.74 -23.12
C TYR A 241 -12.26 -26.42 -22.36
N LEU A 242 -13.05 -25.46 -22.86
CA LEU A 242 -13.40 -24.26 -22.12
C LEU A 242 -14.37 -24.62 -20.99
N LYS A 243 -13.95 -24.36 -19.74
CA LYS A 243 -14.67 -24.70 -18.51
C LYS A 243 -16.02 -23.98 -18.42
N ASN A 244 -17.12 -24.73 -18.54
CA ASN A 244 -18.48 -24.21 -18.44
C ASN A 244 -18.84 -23.62 -17.05
N SER A 245 -18.08 -23.95 -15.99
CA SER A 245 -18.28 -23.38 -14.65
C SER A 245 -17.85 -21.92 -14.54
N THR A 246 -16.88 -21.51 -15.37
CA THR A 246 -16.22 -20.21 -15.30
C THR A 246 -16.66 -19.33 -16.47
N ILE A 247 -16.77 -19.94 -17.65
CA ILE A 247 -17.00 -19.27 -18.93
C ILE A 247 -18.37 -19.66 -19.48
N ILE A 248 -19.19 -18.65 -19.79
CA ILE A 248 -20.46 -18.76 -20.51
C ILE A 248 -20.19 -18.39 -21.97
N LYS A 249 -20.65 -19.23 -22.89
CA LYS A 249 -20.34 -19.16 -24.32
C LYS A 249 -21.51 -18.51 -25.05
N ASP A 250 -21.30 -17.29 -25.56
CA ASP A 250 -22.29 -16.56 -26.34
C ASP A 250 -21.86 -16.53 -27.80
N TYR A 251 -22.67 -17.10 -28.70
CA TYR A 251 -22.32 -17.24 -30.11
C TYR A 251 -22.78 -16.03 -30.91
N TYR A 252 -21.93 -15.55 -31.82
CA TYR A 252 -22.19 -14.42 -32.70
C TYR A 252 -21.86 -14.78 -34.15
N ASP A 253 -22.63 -14.25 -35.09
CA ASP A 253 -22.44 -14.50 -36.52
C ASP A 253 -21.29 -13.68 -37.12
N THR A 254 -21.06 -12.47 -36.61
CA THR A 254 -20.04 -11.55 -37.12
C THR A 254 -19.10 -11.09 -36.01
N THR A 255 -17.86 -10.78 -36.41
CA THR A 255 -16.83 -10.29 -35.48
C THR A 255 -17.20 -8.93 -34.91
N GLU A 256 -17.82 -8.06 -35.71
CA GLU A 256 -18.22 -6.72 -35.29
C GLU A 256 -19.28 -6.76 -34.19
N ASN A 257 -20.30 -7.61 -34.33
CA ASN A 257 -21.34 -7.76 -33.31
C ASN A 257 -20.75 -8.28 -31.98
N ALA A 258 -19.81 -9.23 -32.06
CA ALA A 258 -19.14 -9.76 -30.88
C ALA A 258 -18.24 -8.70 -30.21
N LEU A 259 -17.51 -7.90 -31.00
CA LEU A 259 -16.67 -6.82 -30.48
C LEU A 259 -17.51 -5.71 -29.85
N ASP A 260 -18.66 -5.39 -30.42
CA ASP A 260 -19.58 -4.40 -29.85
C ASP A 260 -20.17 -4.88 -28.51
N ALA A 261 -20.41 -6.20 -28.35
CA ALA A 261 -20.82 -6.77 -27.06
C ALA A 261 -19.72 -6.64 -25.98
N VAL A 262 -18.45 -6.72 -26.35
CA VAL A 262 -17.34 -6.43 -25.42
C VAL A 262 -17.29 -4.94 -25.08
N ARG A 263 -17.42 -4.06 -26.08
CA ARG A 263 -17.43 -2.61 -25.86
C ARG A 263 -18.59 -2.15 -24.98
N SER A 264 -19.74 -2.81 -25.06
CA SER A 264 -20.90 -2.52 -24.23
C SER A 264 -20.82 -3.12 -22.82
N GLY A 265 -19.80 -3.94 -22.53
CA GLY A 265 -19.63 -4.63 -21.24
C GLY A 265 -20.53 -5.85 -21.05
N ASN A 266 -21.11 -6.39 -22.14
CA ASN A 266 -21.92 -7.60 -22.09
C ASN A 266 -21.06 -8.87 -22.15
N ALA A 267 -19.86 -8.79 -22.75
CA ALA A 267 -18.89 -9.88 -22.83
C ALA A 267 -17.50 -9.44 -22.35
N TRP A 268 -16.74 -10.35 -21.75
CA TRP A 268 -15.38 -10.10 -21.27
C TRP A 268 -14.31 -10.35 -22.32
N GLY A 269 -14.68 -10.95 -23.45
CA GLY A 269 -13.80 -11.15 -24.59
C GLY A 269 -14.49 -11.84 -25.75
N VAL A 270 -13.77 -11.96 -26.87
CA VAL A 270 -14.19 -12.64 -28.09
C VAL A 270 -13.11 -13.61 -28.53
N LEU A 271 -13.51 -14.83 -28.90
CA LEU A 271 -12.71 -15.79 -29.66
C LEU A 271 -13.21 -15.83 -31.09
N TYR A 272 -12.28 -15.77 -32.03
CA TYR A 272 -12.54 -15.88 -33.46
C TYR A 272 -11.76 -17.02 -34.08
N PHE A 273 -12.49 -17.85 -34.82
CA PHE A 273 -11.96 -18.91 -35.67
C PHE A 273 -12.19 -18.52 -37.14
N THR A 274 -11.14 -18.68 -37.94
CA THR A 274 -11.18 -18.49 -39.39
C THR A 274 -11.98 -19.60 -40.08
N GLU A 275 -12.36 -19.39 -41.34
CA GLU A 275 -13.13 -20.36 -42.14
C GLU A 275 -12.39 -21.68 -42.39
N ASN A 276 -11.06 -21.63 -42.50
CA ASN A 276 -10.20 -22.79 -42.80
C ASN A 276 -9.31 -23.18 -41.62
N PHE A 277 -9.78 -22.97 -40.38
CA PHE A 277 -8.98 -23.18 -39.18
C PHE A 277 -8.48 -24.62 -39.01
N THR A 278 -9.35 -25.62 -39.15
CA THR A 278 -9.01 -27.04 -38.96
C THR A 278 -7.96 -27.49 -39.99
N ASP A 279 -8.19 -27.19 -41.27
CA ASP A 279 -7.28 -27.61 -42.34
C ASP A 279 -5.92 -26.91 -42.21
N ALA A 280 -5.91 -25.61 -41.90
CA ALA A 280 -4.68 -24.85 -41.68
C ALA A 280 -3.91 -25.35 -40.44
N LEU A 281 -4.61 -25.71 -39.36
CA LEU A 281 -3.99 -26.24 -38.15
C LEU A 281 -3.36 -27.61 -38.40
N VAL A 282 -4.02 -28.49 -39.15
CA VAL A 282 -3.47 -29.79 -39.56
C VAL A 282 -2.27 -29.62 -40.48
N ALA A 283 -2.36 -28.72 -41.47
CA ALA A 283 -1.25 -28.40 -42.37
C ALA A 283 -0.04 -27.85 -41.59
N ARG A 284 -0.28 -26.96 -40.61
CA ARG A 284 0.75 -26.44 -39.71
C ARG A 284 1.42 -27.54 -38.89
N MET A 285 0.66 -28.51 -38.38
CA MET A 285 1.23 -29.66 -37.65
C MET A 285 2.12 -30.53 -38.55
N GLY A 286 1.71 -30.76 -39.81
CA GLY A 286 2.47 -31.58 -40.76
C GLY A 286 3.72 -30.90 -41.33
N LEU A 287 3.62 -29.61 -41.67
CA LEU A 287 4.71 -28.84 -42.28
C LEU A 287 5.69 -28.28 -41.23
N GLY A 288 5.24 -28.05 -40.00
CA GLY A 288 6.05 -27.49 -38.93
C GLY A 288 6.69 -26.17 -39.33
N GLN A 289 8.02 -26.13 -39.39
CA GLN A 289 8.78 -24.93 -39.78
C GLN A 289 8.65 -24.54 -41.26
N TYR A 290 8.09 -25.40 -42.11
CA TYR A 290 7.92 -25.16 -43.54
C TYR A 290 6.52 -24.61 -43.90
N ALA A 291 5.68 -24.32 -42.90
CA ALA A 291 4.37 -23.73 -43.13
C ALA A 291 4.51 -22.31 -43.73
N ASP A 292 3.72 -22.02 -44.75
CA ASP A 292 3.58 -20.71 -45.37
C ASP A 292 2.81 -19.73 -44.46
N GLU A 293 2.95 -18.44 -44.74
CA GLU A 293 2.36 -17.36 -43.92
C GLU A 293 0.83 -17.40 -43.91
N GLU A 294 0.18 -17.84 -45.00
CA GLU A 294 -1.28 -17.99 -45.07
C GLU A 294 -1.75 -19.13 -44.17
N THR A 295 -1.08 -20.29 -44.20
CA THR A 295 -1.34 -21.39 -43.26
C THR A 295 -1.17 -20.94 -41.81
N LEU A 296 -0.16 -20.13 -41.51
CA LEU A 296 0.05 -19.60 -40.15
C LEU A 296 -1.09 -18.68 -39.71
N ASP A 297 -1.50 -17.71 -40.53
CA ASP A 297 -2.59 -16.78 -40.21
C ASP A 297 -3.96 -17.48 -40.11
N GLN A 298 -4.24 -18.45 -40.99
CA GLN A 298 -5.49 -19.21 -40.95
C GLN A 298 -5.55 -20.16 -39.75
N SER A 299 -4.41 -20.67 -39.26
CA SER A 299 -4.37 -21.54 -38.08
C SER A 299 -4.40 -20.80 -36.73
N GLU A 300 -4.43 -19.46 -36.72
CA GLU A 300 -4.44 -18.66 -35.50
C GLU A 300 -5.85 -18.44 -34.96
N ILE A 301 -6.02 -18.65 -33.65
CA ILE A 301 -7.24 -18.24 -32.92
C ILE A 301 -7.04 -16.81 -32.46
N ARG A 302 -7.82 -15.87 -33.00
CA ARG A 302 -7.73 -14.46 -32.60
C ARG A 302 -8.58 -14.23 -31.36
N VAL A 303 -7.98 -13.59 -30.36
CA VAL A 303 -8.63 -13.34 -29.06
C VAL A 303 -8.58 -11.85 -28.74
N TRP A 304 -9.73 -11.24 -28.48
CA TRP A 304 -9.83 -9.88 -27.96
C TRP A 304 -10.41 -9.93 -26.55
N LEU A 305 -9.69 -9.43 -25.57
CA LEU A 305 -10.11 -9.45 -24.17
C LEU A 305 -10.37 -8.02 -23.67
N ASP A 306 -11.38 -7.86 -22.83
CA ASP A 306 -11.57 -6.62 -22.08
C ASP A 306 -10.50 -6.49 -20.98
N MET A 307 -9.62 -5.51 -21.16
CA MET A 307 -8.55 -5.20 -20.21
C MET A 307 -8.92 -4.06 -19.24
N SER A 308 -10.17 -3.58 -19.25
CA SER A 308 -10.68 -2.61 -18.27
C SER A 308 -10.57 -3.16 -16.85
N ASN A 309 -10.73 -4.47 -16.68
CA ASN A 309 -10.33 -5.19 -15.48
C ASN A 309 -9.16 -6.13 -15.77
N GLN A 310 -7.95 -5.68 -15.43
CA GLN A 310 -6.71 -6.43 -15.70
C GLN A 310 -6.67 -7.80 -15.01
N GLN A 311 -7.27 -7.96 -13.82
CA GLN A 311 -7.24 -9.24 -13.10
C GLN A 311 -8.07 -10.29 -13.83
N ILE A 312 -9.29 -9.92 -14.25
CA ILE A 312 -10.18 -10.81 -15.03
C ILE A 312 -9.56 -11.09 -16.40
N GLY A 313 -9.07 -10.05 -17.10
CA GLY A 313 -8.46 -10.22 -18.42
C GLY A 313 -7.24 -11.15 -18.41
N LEU A 314 -6.33 -11.01 -17.43
CA LEU A 314 -5.17 -11.91 -17.29
C LEU A 314 -5.59 -13.34 -16.93
N MET A 315 -6.59 -13.49 -16.05
CA MET A 315 -7.09 -14.81 -15.66
C MET A 315 -7.78 -15.52 -16.83
N LEU A 316 -8.60 -14.80 -17.59
CA LEU A 316 -9.28 -15.33 -18.77
C LEU A 316 -8.26 -15.73 -19.85
N ASN A 317 -7.24 -14.91 -20.10
CA ASN A 317 -6.15 -15.25 -21.02
C ASN A 317 -5.42 -16.54 -20.61
N ARG A 318 -5.08 -16.66 -19.31
CA ARG A 318 -4.45 -17.86 -18.76
C ARG A 318 -5.32 -19.11 -18.97
N ASP A 319 -6.61 -18.99 -18.68
CA ASP A 319 -7.55 -20.11 -18.77
C ASP A 319 -7.76 -20.53 -20.24
N ILE A 320 -7.85 -19.60 -21.19
CA ILE A 320 -7.91 -19.86 -22.64
C ILE A 320 -6.67 -20.64 -23.12
N GLN A 321 -5.47 -20.21 -22.71
CA GLN A 321 -4.21 -20.87 -23.06
C GLN A 321 -4.09 -22.27 -22.46
N PHE A 322 -4.48 -22.45 -21.19
CA PHE A 322 -4.48 -23.77 -20.56
C PHE A 322 -5.51 -24.72 -21.17
N SER A 323 -6.72 -24.24 -21.47
CA SER A 323 -7.72 -25.04 -22.20
C SER A 323 -7.19 -25.48 -23.58
N TYR A 324 -6.38 -24.64 -24.25
CA TYR A 324 -5.80 -25.00 -25.54
C TYR A 324 -4.71 -26.07 -25.40
N ARG A 325 -3.87 -25.96 -24.35
CA ARG A 325 -2.89 -27.00 -24.00
C ARG A 325 -3.59 -28.34 -23.73
N ASP A 326 -4.64 -28.34 -22.92
CA ASP A 326 -5.38 -29.57 -22.57
C ASP A 326 -6.03 -30.20 -23.83
N PHE A 327 -6.59 -29.37 -24.70
CA PHE A 327 -7.08 -29.78 -26.01
C PHE A 327 -5.97 -30.43 -26.85
N ALA A 328 -4.83 -29.76 -27.00
CA ALA A 328 -3.72 -30.24 -27.82
C ALA A 328 -3.09 -31.52 -27.25
N GLN A 329 -2.96 -31.63 -25.93
CA GLN A 329 -2.47 -32.84 -25.27
C GLN A 329 -3.40 -34.03 -25.53
N ASN A 330 -4.71 -33.86 -25.36
CA ASN A 330 -5.65 -34.96 -25.59
C ASN A 330 -5.75 -35.32 -27.08
N LEU A 331 -5.65 -34.34 -27.99
CA LEU A 331 -5.58 -34.60 -29.43
C LEU A 331 -4.36 -35.48 -29.76
N LEU A 332 -3.18 -35.12 -29.26
CA LEU A 332 -1.95 -35.89 -29.47
C LEU A 332 -2.03 -37.28 -28.83
N GLU A 333 -2.53 -37.39 -27.60
CA GLU A 333 -2.71 -38.66 -26.90
C GLU A 333 -3.67 -39.59 -27.67
N SER A 334 -4.78 -39.05 -28.16
CA SER A 334 -5.75 -39.82 -28.94
C SER A 334 -5.18 -40.33 -30.28
N CYS A 335 -4.14 -39.66 -30.80
CA CYS A 335 -3.45 -40.01 -32.04
C CYS A 335 -2.11 -40.75 -31.82
N GLU A 336 -1.87 -41.29 -30.61
CA GLU A 336 -0.64 -42.03 -30.26
C GLU A 336 0.66 -41.20 -30.38
N TYR A 337 0.56 -39.87 -30.37
CA TYR A 337 1.70 -38.98 -30.27
C TYR A 337 2.06 -38.67 -28.81
N ASN A 338 3.29 -38.21 -28.58
CA ASN A 338 3.71 -37.84 -27.23
C ASN A 338 3.01 -36.55 -26.79
N PRO A 339 2.16 -36.56 -25.74
CA PRO A 339 1.41 -35.39 -25.30
C PRO A 339 2.32 -34.26 -24.79
N LYS A 340 3.58 -34.56 -24.44
CA LYS A 340 4.57 -33.54 -24.04
C LYS A 340 4.96 -32.59 -25.16
N LEU A 341 4.61 -32.88 -26.42
CA LEU A 341 4.83 -31.95 -27.53
C LEU A 341 3.92 -30.71 -27.44
N ALA A 342 2.78 -30.81 -26.76
CA ALA A 342 1.86 -29.69 -26.52
C ALA A 342 2.16 -28.92 -25.23
N ASP A 343 3.17 -29.33 -24.46
CA ASP A 343 3.50 -28.68 -23.19
C ASP A 343 4.18 -27.33 -23.38
N ILE A 344 3.77 -26.35 -22.56
CA ILE A 344 4.47 -25.07 -22.46
C ILE A 344 5.83 -25.33 -21.79
N PRO A 345 6.96 -24.87 -22.35
CA PRO A 345 8.30 -25.20 -21.87
C PRO A 345 8.71 -24.45 -20.58
N ILE A 346 7.77 -24.26 -19.66
CA ILE A 346 7.98 -23.64 -18.36
C ILE A 346 7.33 -24.53 -17.30
N GLN A 347 8.17 -25.27 -16.58
CA GLN A 347 7.74 -26.06 -15.42
C GLN A 347 7.88 -25.21 -14.16
N VAL A 348 6.76 -24.70 -13.64
CA VAL A 348 6.74 -24.01 -12.35
C VAL A 348 6.56 -25.05 -11.25
N ALA A 349 7.64 -25.43 -10.58
CA ALA A 349 7.59 -26.29 -9.41
C ALA A 349 7.33 -25.45 -8.16
N CYS A 350 6.09 -25.47 -7.66
CA CYS A 350 5.76 -24.88 -6.35
C CYS A 350 6.02 -25.91 -5.25
N HIS A 351 7.14 -25.77 -4.54
CA HIS A 351 7.35 -26.51 -3.29
C HIS A 351 6.55 -25.87 -2.17
N PHE A 352 5.43 -26.48 -1.79
CA PHE A 352 4.82 -26.22 -0.50
C PHE A 352 5.63 -26.95 0.56
N LYS A 353 6.22 -26.20 1.49
CA LYS A 353 6.67 -26.78 2.76
C LYS A 353 5.41 -27.03 3.58
N ASP A 354 5.00 -28.29 3.64
CA ASP A 354 4.11 -28.73 4.71
C ASP A 354 4.81 -28.42 6.04
N LEU A 355 4.17 -27.57 6.85
CA LEU A 355 4.64 -27.09 8.15
C LEU A 355 3.67 -27.55 9.24
#